data_AF-A0A972NCM9-F1
#
_entry.id   AF-A0A972NCM9-F1
#
_cell.length_a   1.000
_cell.length_b   1.000
_cell.length_c   1.000
_cell.angle_alpha   90.00
_cell.angle_beta   90.00
_cell.angle_gamma   90.00
#
_symmetry.space_group_name_H-M   'P 1'
#
loop_
_entity.id
_entity.type
_entity.pdbx_description
1 polymer ?
#
loop_
_entity_poly.entity_id
_entity_poly.type
_entity_poly.pdbx_seq_one_letter_code
_entity_poly.pdbx_strand_id
1 'polypeptide(L)'
;MPSVKPALKLSPRMDDAEAIACCDFPACRGTCCVYGVWVGLEEMSRILAHADLILPHLPPEAQQPDAWFTEEEEADPHVPCGRVRHTRVLQRPEHPLGSACIFWMPPQGRCALQAAAEAQGWHPWTLKPFYCILHPLDLDENGAITLDDVETLLQTPGGCIRPAEQARPLREIFAAELAWLRGLFQAGDEPSPENASRGEDAPQPRGPSLQSP
;
A
#
# COMPACT_ATOMS: atom_id res chain seq x y z
N MET A 1 29.92 8.28 -4.92
CA MET A 1 29.09 9.48 -5.15
C MET A 1 27.93 9.38 -4.18
N PRO A 2 27.63 10.40 -3.36
CA PRO A 2 26.45 10.35 -2.50
C PRO A 2 25.21 10.26 -3.40
N SER A 3 24.45 9.17 -3.27
CA SER A 3 23.19 8.99 -3.99
C SER A 3 22.23 10.06 -3.51
N VAL A 4 21.91 11.04 -4.36
CA VAL A 4 20.91 12.05 -4.06
C VAL A 4 19.58 11.30 -4.00
N LYS A 5 19.00 11.16 -2.80
CA LYS A 5 17.68 10.54 -2.65
C LYS A 5 16.68 11.34 -3.49
N PRO A 6 15.91 10.70 -4.37
CA PRO A 6 14.90 11.40 -5.15
C PRO A 6 13.88 12.02 -4.19
N ALA A 7 13.65 13.32 -4.34
CA ALA A 7 12.59 14.00 -3.61
C ALA A 7 11.26 13.74 -4.32
N LEU A 8 10.25 13.34 -3.55
CA LEU A 8 8.90 13.12 -4.06
C LEU A 8 8.34 14.45 -4.61
N LYS A 9 8.04 14.48 -5.90
CA LYS A 9 7.41 15.64 -6.57
C LYS A 9 5.94 15.34 -6.82
N LEU A 10 5.11 16.39 -6.84
CA LEU A 10 3.71 16.29 -7.24
C LEU A 10 3.54 16.96 -8.61
N SER A 11 2.83 16.32 -9.52
CA SER A 11 2.37 16.91 -10.77
C SER A 11 1.35 18.03 -10.48
N PRO A 12 1.25 19.08 -11.32
CA PRO A 12 0.19 20.08 -11.23
C PRO A 12 -1.22 19.47 -11.22
N ARG A 13 -1.39 18.29 -11.85
CA ARG A 13 -2.65 17.53 -11.83
C ARG A 13 -3.16 17.28 -10.41
N MET A 14 -2.28 17.15 -9.43
CA MET A 14 -2.66 16.89 -8.04
C MET A 14 -3.43 18.05 -7.36
N ASP A 15 -3.45 19.23 -7.99
CA ASP A 15 -4.18 20.41 -7.51
C ASP A 15 -5.62 20.47 -8.03
N ASP A 16 -5.95 19.67 -9.04
CA ASP A 16 -7.29 19.59 -9.60
C ASP A 16 -8.27 18.92 -8.63
N ALA A 17 -9.52 19.35 -8.69
CA ALA A 17 -10.59 18.81 -7.86
C ALA A 17 -11.40 17.74 -8.60
N GLU A 18 -11.57 16.58 -7.96
CA GLU A 18 -12.31 15.45 -8.51
C GLU A 18 -13.37 14.95 -7.53
N ALA A 19 -14.54 14.56 -8.04
CA ALA A 19 -15.66 14.04 -7.26
C ALA A 19 -15.45 12.54 -6.95
N ILE A 20 -14.34 12.22 -6.30
CA ILE A 20 -13.94 10.85 -5.95
C ILE A 20 -13.49 10.73 -4.48
N ALA A 21 -13.48 9.50 -3.99
CA ALA A 21 -12.93 9.14 -2.69
C ALA A 21 -12.07 7.88 -2.81
N CYS A 22 -11.09 7.71 -1.92
CA CYS A 22 -10.34 6.47 -1.80
C CYS A 22 -11.27 5.31 -1.43
N CYS A 23 -10.94 4.11 -1.92
CA CYS A 23 -11.63 2.88 -1.56
C CYS A 23 -11.53 2.62 -0.05
N ASP A 24 -12.62 2.13 0.54
CA ASP A 24 -12.61 1.58 1.88
C ASP A 24 -12.11 0.12 1.84
N PHE A 25 -11.20 -0.22 2.74
CA PHE A 25 -10.59 -1.55 2.76
C PHE A 25 -11.59 -2.71 2.95
N PRO A 26 -12.71 -2.57 3.70
CA PRO A 26 -13.71 -3.64 3.80
C PRO A 26 -14.38 -4.01 2.47
N ALA A 27 -14.44 -3.11 1.49
CA ALA A 27 -14.97 -3.38 0.16
C ALA A 27 -13.89 -3.64 -0.89
N CYS A 28 -12.62 -3.68 -0.50
CA CYS A 28 -11.50 -3.96 -1.39
C CYS A 28 -11.59 -5.38 -1.93
N ARG A 29 -11.46 -5.52 -3.26
CA ARG A 29 -11.40 -6.83 -3.95
C ARG A 29 -10.01 -7.17 -4.48
N GLY A 30 -9.05 -6.27 -4.27
CA GLY A 30 -7.66 -6.50 -4.64
C GLY A 30 -7.39 -6.39 -6.13
N THR A 31 -8.16 -5.60 -6.88
CA THR A 31 -7.94 -5.43 -8.33
C THR A 31 -6.53 -4.94 -8.66
N CYS A 32 -5.94 -4.12 -7.78
CA CYS A 32 -4.53 -3.71 -7.86
C CYS A 32 -3.53 -4.88 -7.79
N CYS A 33 -3.96 -6.06 -7.34
CA CYS A 33 -3.10 -7.25 -7.28
C CYS A 33 -3.04 -8.01 -8.61
N VAL A 34 -3.90 -7.73 -9.61
CA VAL A 34 -4.04 -8.58 -10.80
C VAL A 34 -2.70 -8.88 -11.49
N TYR A 35 -1.83 -7.89 -11.63
CA TYR A 35 -0.57 -8.02 -12.35
C TYR A 35 0.63 -8.23 -11.45
N GLY A 36 0.46 -8.34 -10.13
CA GLY A 36 1.60 -8.22 -9.20
C GLY A 36 2.07 -6.78 -9.05
N VAL A 37 3.27 -6.60 -8.51
CA VAL A 37 3.85 -5.28 -8.26
C VAL A 37 5.39 -5.37 -8.26
N TRP A 38 6.05 -4.30 -8.69
CA TRP A 38 7.48 -4.13 -8.47
C TRP A 38 7.77 -3.76 -7.02
N VAL A 39 8.84 -4.33 -6.47
CA VAL A 39 9.22 -4.19 -5.07
C VAL A 39 10.71 -3.87 -5.01
N GLY A 40 11.06 -2.76 -4.36
CA GLY A 40 12.46 -2.42 -4.14
C GLY A 40 13.16 -3.48 -3.29
N LEU A 41 14.46 -3.72 -3.54
CA LEU A 41 15.19 -4.79 -2.84
C LEU A 41 15.20 -4.66 -1.31
N GLU A 42 15.18 -3.44 -0.80
CA GLU A 42 15.08 -3.15 0.64
C GLU A 42 13.68 -3.49 1.18
N GLU A 43 12.63 -3.19 0.41
CA GLU A 43 11.25 -3.54 0.76
C GLU A 43 11.02 -5.05 0.70
N MET A 44 11.60 -5.72 -0.30
CA MET A 44 11.62 -7.17 -0.41
C MET A 44 12.27 -7.79 0.83
N SER A 45 13.44 -7.26 1.23
CA SER A 45 14.16 -7.71 2.42
C SER A 45 13.32 -7.52 3.69
N ARG A 46 12.63 -6.37 3.82
CA ARG A 46 11.68 -6.12 4.91
C ARG A 46 10.52 -7.11 4.92
N ILE A 47 9.94 -7.42 3.76
CA ILE A 47 8.84 -8.40 3.63
C ILE A 47 9.32 -9.80 4.05
N LEU A 48 10.48 -10.25 3.57
CA LEU A 48 11.05 -11.55 3.90
C LEU A 48 11.42 -11.66 5.39
N ALA A 49 11.94 -10.59 5.99
CA ALA A 49 12.26 -10.55 7.42
C ALA A 49 11.04 -10.71 8.33
N HIS A 50 9.83 -10.43 7.82
CA HIS A 50 8.56 -10.57 8.54
C HIS A 50 7.70 -11.72 7.98
N ALA A 51 8.32 -12.69 7.32
CA ALA A 51 7.59 -13.77 6.67
C ALA A 51 6.73 -14.57 7.65
N ASP A 52 7.20 -14.79 8.88
CA ASP A 52 6.48 -15.46 9.96
C ASP A 52 5.15 -14.77 10.31
N LEU A 53 5.10 -13.44 10.20
CA LEU A 53 3.88 -12.66 10.44
C LEU A 53 2.93 -12.69 9.24
N ILE A 54 3.46 -12.84 8.02
CA ILE A 54 2.69 -12.81 6.78
C ILE A 54 2.08 -14.18 6.45
N LEU A 55 2.82 -15.26 6.69
CA LEU A 55 2.44 -16.63 6.36
C LEU A 55 1.03 -17.05 6.86
N PRO A 56 0.60 -16.70 8.09
CA PRO A 56 -0.74 -17.03 8.59
C PRO A 56 -1.90 -16.43 7.76
N HIS A 57 -1.61 -15.39 6.98
CA HIS A 57 -2.58 -14.72 6.12
C HIS A 57 -2.60 -15.25 4.69
N LEU A 58 -1.60 -16.05 4.31
CA LEU A 58 -1.46 -16.56 2.95
C LEU A 58 -2.13 -17.93 2.76
N PRO A 59 -2.72 -18.17 1.58
CA PRO A 59 -3.22 -19.49 1.24
C PRO A 59 -2.07 -20.50 1.08
N PRO A 60 -2.31 -21.82 1.23
CA PRO A 60 -1.27 -22.84 1.32
C PRO A 60 -0.22 -22.80 0.20
N GLU A 61 -0.63 -22.58 -1.05
CA GLU A 61 0.25 -22.51 -2.22
C GLU A 61 1.17 -21.28 -2.25
N ALA A 62 0.91 -20.28 -1.41
CA ALA A 62 1.75 -19.09 -1.24
C ALA A 62 2.63 -19.15 0.03
N GLN A 63 2.64 -20.26 0.78
CA GLN A 63 3.37 -20.37 2.05
C GLN A 63 4.88 -20.68 1.91
N GLN A 64 5.47 -20.40 0.74
CA GLN A 64 6.91 -20.57 0.49
C GLN A 64 7.54 -19.19 0.23
N PRO A 65 8.18 -18.55 1.23
CA PRO A 65 8.71 -17.20 1.09
C PRO A 65 9.70 -17.01 -0.06
N ASP A 66 10.55 -18.01 -0.32
CA ASP A 66 11.53 -17.98 -1.42
C ASP A 66 10.86 -17.91 -2.81
N ALA A 67 9.56 -18.21 -2.91
CA ALA A 67 8.79 -18.15 -4.15
C ALA A 67 7.97 -16.87 -4.32
N TRP A 68 8.05 -15.91 -3.38
CA TRP A 68 7.23 -14.68 -3.40
C TRP A 68 7.60 -13.70 -4.50
N PHE A 69 8.86 -13.70 -4.94
CA PHE A 69 9.39 -12.74 -5.90
C PHE A 69 10.02 -13.45 -7.09
N THR A 70 10.08 -12.78 -8.23
CA THR A 70 10.84 -13.24 -9.40
C THR A 70 12.35 -13.20 -9.11
N GLU A 71 13.12 -13.95 -9.88
CA GLU A 71 14.59 -13.93 -9.79
C GLU A 71 15.19 -12.69 -10.48
N GLU A 72 14.54 -12.23 -11.55
CA GLU A 72 15.01 -11.12 -12.38
C GLU A 72 14.92 -9.79 -11.64
N GLU A 73 16.02 -9.04 -11.67
CA GLU A 73 16.12 -7.67 -11.17
C GLU A 73 16.04 -6.69 -12.33
N GLU A 74 15.26 -5.63 -12.15
CA GLU A 74 15.11 -4.54 -13.10
C GLU A 74 15.63 -3.24 -12.47
N ALA A 75 16.20 -2.36 -13.30
CA ALA A 75 16.59 -1.03 -12.87
C ALA A 75 15.36 -0.13 -12.81
N ASP A 76 15.18 0.56 -11.70
CA ASP A 76 14.06 1.48 -11.50
C ASP A 76 14.57 2.71 -10.71
N PRO A 77 14.65 3.88 -11.36
CA PRO A 77 15.18 5.09 -10.73
C PRO A 77 14.21 5.71 -9.70
N HIS A 78 12.97 5.24 -9.61
CA HIS A 78 11.95 5.81 -8.74
C HIS A 78 11.93 5.17 -7.35
N VAL A 79 12.48 3.96 -7.19
CA VAL A 79 12.68 3.35 -5.88
C VAL A 79 14.02 3.79 -5.27
N PRO A 80 14.12 3.99 -3.93
CA PRO A 80 15.35 4.47 -3.29
C PRO A 80 16.60 3.63 -3.59
N CYS A 81 16.45 2.30 -3.70
CA CYS A 81 17.56 1.38 -3.96
C CYS A 81 17.95 1.27 -5.44
N GLY A 82 17.18 1.87 -6.36
CA GLY A 82 17.43 1.86 -7.80
C GLY A 82 17.15 0.53 -8.51
N ARG A 83 16.75 -0.52 -7.78
CA ARG A 83 16.48 -1.86 -8.34
C ARG A 83 15.23 -2.48 -7.73
N VAL A 84 14.48 -3.19 -8.57
CA VAL A 84 13.24 -3.86 -8.18
C VAL A 84 13.25 -5.32 -8.60
N ARG A 85 12.43 -6.12 -7.93
CA ARG A 85 11.95 -7.41 -8.41
C ARG A 85 10.44 -7.40 -8.44
N HIS A 86 9.86 -8.28 -9.24
CA HIS A 86 8.42 -8.36 -9.36
C HIS A 86 7.86 -9.42 -8.41
N THR A 87 6.71 -9.17 -7.78
CA THR A 87 6.02 -10.24 -7.02
C THR A 87 5.55 -11.33 -7.97
N ARG A 88 5.57 -12.59 -7.54
CA ARG A 88 4.99 -13.67 -8.33
C ARG A 88 3.49 -13.45 -8.54
N VAL A 89 3.02 -13.71 -9.76
CA VAL A 89 1.60 -13.72 -10.11
C VAL A 89 1.14 -15.16 -10.25
N LEU A 90 0.00 -15.47 -9.64
CA LEU A 90 -0.61 -16.78 -9.65
C LEU A 90 -1.91 -16.73 -10.45
N GLN A 91 -2.25 -17.84 -11.11
CA GLN A 91 -3.59 -18.02 -11.65
C GLN A 91 -4.57 -18.17 -10.48
N ARG A 92 -5.62 -17.35 -10.46
CA ARG A 92 -6.59 -17.20 -9.39
C ARG A 92 -7.98 -17.12 -10.01
N PRO A 93 -8.64 -18.27 -10.28
CA PRO A 93 -9.99 -18.28 -10.83
C PRO A 93 -11.01 -17.55 -9.95
N GLU A 94 -10.73 -17.41 -8.65
CA GLU A 94 -11.56 -16.69 -7.69
C GLU A 94 -11.35 -15.17 -7.75
N HIS A 95 -10.25 -14.70 -8.33
CA HIS A 95 -10.02 -13.28 -8.57
C HIS A 95 -10.85 -12.82 -9.79
N PRO A 96 -11.48 -11.64 -9.78
CA PRO A 96 -12.33 -11.18 -10.89
C PRO A 96 -11.66 -11.16 -12.27
N LEU A 97 -10.33 -11.07 -12.31
CA LEU A 97 -9.52 -11.04 -13.52
C LEU A 97 -8.69 -12.33 -13.74
N GLY A 98 -9.00 -13.40 -13.02
CA GLY A 98 -8.42 -14.74 -13.24
C GLY A 98 -6.96 -14.92 -12.78
N SER A 99 -6.30 -13.86 -12.33
CA SER A 99 -4.93 -13.89 -11.78
C SER A 99 -4.76 -12.84 -10.69
N ALA A 100 -3.82 -13.07 -9.77
CA ALA A 100 -3.45 -12.09 -8.75
C ALA A 100 -2.02 -12.31 -8.22
N CYS A 101 -1.47 -11.25 -7.62
CA CYS A 101 -0.26 -11.23 -6.82
C CYS A 101 -0.29 -12.35 -5.77
N ILE A 102 0.87 -12.93 -5.49
CA ILE A 102 1.02 -13.98 -4.48
C ILE A 102 0.52 -13.58 -3.08
N PHE A 103 0.52 -12.28 -2.77
CA PHE A 103 0.02 -11.73 -1.50
C PHE A 103 -1.49 -11.44 -1.48
N TRP A 104 -2.22 -11.77 -2.55
CA TRP A 104 -3.68 -11.64 -2.59
C TRP A 104 -4.36 -12.76 -1.78
N MET A 105 -5.30 -12.38 -0.91
CA MET A 105 -6.02 -13.30 -0.03
C MET A 105 -7.44 -13.59 -0.55
N PRO A 106 -7.70 -14.82 -1.05
CA PRO A 106 -9.06 -15.27 -1.30
C PRO A 106 -9.81 -15.61 0.00
N PRO A 107 -11.16 -15.57 0.02
CA PRO A 107 -12.04 -14.99 -0.99
C PRO A 107 -12.28 -13.47 -0.80
N GLN A 108 -11.77 -12.87 0.29
CA GLN A 108 -12.11 -11.47 0.63
C GLN A 108 -11.46 -10.45 -0.31
N GLY A 109 -10.41 -10.84 -1.04
CA GLY A 109 -9.70 -9.96 -1.96
C GLY A 109 -8.77 -8.95 -1.28
N ARG A 110 -8.39 -9.21 -0.03
CA ARG A 110 -7.50 -8.34 0.77
C ARG A 110 -6.03 -8.65 0.50
N CYS A 111 -5.14 -7.74 0.87
CA CYS A 111 -3.70 -7.92 0.78
C CYS A 111 -3.14 -8.50 2.10
N ALA A 112 -2.43 -9.63 2.01
CA ALA A 112 -1.83 -10.31 3.17
C ALA A 112 -0.82 -9.44 3.93
N LEU A 113 -0.03 -8.62 3.21
CA LEU A 113 0.95 -7.71 3.82
C LEU A 113 0.27 -6.67 4.72
N GLN A 114 -0.86 -6.13 4.25
CA GLN A 114 -1.64 -5.17 5.01
C GLN A 114 -2.31 -5.84 6.22
N ALA A 115 -2.91 -7.02 6.03
CA ALA A 115 -3.56 -7.74 7.13
C ALA A 115 -2.55 -8.15 8.22
N ALA A 116 -1.33 -8.55 7.83
CA ALA A 116 -0.26 -8.87 8.76
C ALA A 116 0.16 -7.64 9.59
N ALA A 117 0.35 -6.48 8.94
CA ALA A 117 0.67 -5.24 9.64
C ALA A 117 -0.45 -4.81 10.61
N GLU A 118 -1.71 -4.84 10.17
CA GLU A 118 -2.88 -4.53 11.00
C GLU A 118 -3.01 -5.48 12.20
N ALA A 119 -2.72 -6.78 12.02
CA ALA A 119 -2.76 -7.76 13.10
C ALA A 119 -1.71 -7.51 14.19
N GLN A 120 -0.62 -6.81 13.87
CA GLN A 120 0.39 -6.36 14.84
C GLN A 120 0.10 -4.98 15.44
N GLY A 121 -1.01 -4.33 15.05
CA GLY A 121 -1.29 -2.95 15.41
C GLY A 121 -0.38 -1.93 14.73
N TRP A 122 0.31 -2.33 13.66
CA TRP A 122 1.16 -1.42 12.86
C TRP A 122 0.32 -0.66 11.84
N HIS A 123 0.93 0.39 11.27
CA HIS A 123 0.31 1.12 10.17
C HIS A 123 0.03 0.15 9.00
N PRO A 124 -1.13 0.22 8.31
CA PRO A 124 -1.51 -0.71 7.24
C PRO A 124 -0.52 -0.83 6.07
N TRP A 125 0.35 0.19 5.92
CA TRP A 125 1.33 0.28 4.83
C TRP A 125 2.75 -0.10 5.23
N THR A 126 2.97 -0.50 6.49
CA THR A 126 4.30 -0.87 7.03
C THR A 126 5.01 -1.93 6.19
N LEU A 127 4.26 -2.96 5.76
CA LEU A 127 4.80 -4.05 4.94
C LEU A 127 4.48 -3.91 3.46
N LYS A 128 3.70 -2.90 3.04
CA LYS A 128 3.35 -2.74 1.62
C LYS A 128 4.53 -2.13 0.85
N PRO A 129 4.79 -2.60 -0.39
CA PRO A 129 5.72 -1.95 -1.30
C PRO A 129 5.28 -0.54 -1.69
N PHE A 130 6.24 0.30 -2.07
CA PHE A 130 6.06 1.66 -2.57
C PHE A 130 4.96 1.74 -3.62
N TYR A 131 5.02 0.92 -4.67
CA TYR A 131 4.03 0.93 -5.74
C TYR A 131 2.64 0.45 -5.32
N CYS A 132 2.54 -0.41 -4.29
CA CYS A 132 1.25 -0.77 -3.71
C CYS A 132 0.60 0.37 -2.92
N ILE A 133 1.41 1.28 -2.36
CA ILE A 133 0.93 2.46 -1.62
C ILE A 133 0.65 3.60 -2.58
N LEU A 134 1.43 3.70 -3.66
CA LEU A 134 1.25 4.69 -4.71
C LEU A 134 -0.11 4.50 -5.40
N HIS A 135 -0.46 3.28 -5.80
CA HIS A 135 -1.72 3.01 -6.51
C HIS A 135 -2.96 3.47 -5.69
N PRO A 136 -3.90 4.23 -6.27
CA PRO A 136 -4.15 4.44 -7.71
C PRO A 136 -3.42 5.62 -8.33
N LEU A 137 -2.59 6.34 -7.56
CA LEU A 137 -1.67 7.32 -8.12
C LEU A 137 -0.62 6.62 -8.98
N ASP A 138 0.01 7.39 -9.85
CA ASP A 138 1.12 6.95 -10.69
C ASP A 138 2.21 8.01 -10.73
N LEU A 139 3.32 7.72 -11.40
CA LEU A 139 4.38 8.65 -11.71
C LEU A 139 4.26 9.10 -13.17
N ASP A 140 4.30 10.41 -13.40
CA ASP A 140 4.39 10.95 -14.76
C ASP A 140 5.78 10.72 -15.37
N GLU A 141 5.94 11.15 -16.64
CA GLU A 141 7.20 11.05 -17.38
C GLU A 141 8.41 11.72 -16.69
N ASN A 142 8.17 12.63 -15.76
CA ASN A 142 9.19 13.33 -14.98
C ASN A 142 9.40 12.72 -13.57
N GLY A 143 8.70 11.63 -13.26
CA GLY A 143 8.72 10.98 -11.96
C GLY A 143 7.94 11.73 -10.88
N ALA A 144 7.03 12.63 -11.24
CA ALA A 144 6.16 13.31 -10.29
C ALA A 144 4.86 12.53 -10.09
N ILE A 145 4.38 12.46 -8.84
CA ILE A 145 3.12 11.79 -8.53
C ILE A 145 1.95 12.51 -9.20
N THR A 146 1.14 11.74 -9.89
CA THR A 146 -0.07 12.17 -10.60
C THR A 146 -1.21 11.17 -10.38
N LEU A 147 -2.38 11.48 -10.92
CA LEU A 147 -3.47 10.53 -11.08
C LEU A 147 -3.86 10.49 -12.55
N ASP A 148 -4.02 9.27 -13.07
CA ASP A 148 -4.52 9.02 -14.42
C ASP A 148 -5.99 9.42 -14.59
N ASP A 149 -6.52 9.12 -15.78
CA ASP A 149 -7.91 9.38 -16.14
C ASP A 149 -8.90 8.77 -15.12
N VAL A 150 -9.65 9.67 -14.48
CA VAL A 150 -10.60 9.31 -13.41
C VAL A 150 -11.75 8.47 -13.95
N GLU A 151 -12.23 8.74 -15.17
CA GLU A 151 -13.32 7.98 -15.77
C GLU A 151 -12.95 6.50 -15.92
N THR A 152 -11.76 6.22 -16.47
CA THR A 152 -11.22 4.87 -16.61
C THR A 152 -11.03 4.19 -15.24
N LEU A 153 -10.49 4.90 -14.26
CA LEU A 153 -10.27 4.36 -12.92
C LEU A 153 -11.60 4.03 -12.21
N LEU A 154 -12.66 4.82 -12.40
CA LEU A 154 -13.99 4.56 -11.84
C LEU A 154 -14.68 3.35 -12.50
N GLN A 155 -14.35 3.06 -13.76
CA GLN A 155 -14.86 1.87 -14.46
C GLN A 155 -14.16 0.58 -14.04
N THR A 156 -13.03 0.67 -13.32
CA THR A 156 -12.26 -0.50 -12.86
C THR A 156 -13.01 -1.23 -11.73
N PRO A 157 -13.52 -2.46 -11.96
CA PRO A 157 -14.27 -3.17 -10.94
C PRO A 157 -13.39 -3.45 -9.71
N GLY A 158 -13.84 -3.04 -8.53
CA GLY A 158 -13.07 -3.22 -7.29
C GLY A 158 -11.80 -2.35 -7.19
N GLY A 159 -11.68 -1.30 -8.02
CA GLY A 159 -10.55 -0.38 -8.02
C GLY A 159 -10.36 0.41 -6.73
N CYS A 160 -9.34 1.26 -6.67
CA CYS A 160 -8.97 1.99 -5.45
C CYS A 160 -9.66 3.36 -5.28
N ILE A 161 -10.54 3.75 -6.21
CA ILE A 161 -11.36 4.97 -6.09
C ILE A 161 -12.86 4.67 -6.23
N ARG A 162 -13.69 5.55 -5.67
CA ARG A 162 -15.15 5.51 -5.74
C ARG A 162 -15.69 6.90 -6.10
N PRO A 163 -16.87 7.01 -6.73
CA PRO A 163 -17.55 8.29 -6.86
C PRO A 163 -17.83 8.91 -5.49
N ALA A 164 -17.75 10.22 -5.39
CA ALA A 164 -18.09 10.99 -4.21
C ALA A 164 -19.03 12.15 -4.59
N GLU A 165 -19.78 12.66 -3.61
CA GLU A 165 -20.73 13.75 -3.84
C GLU A 165 -20.04 15.11 -4.08
N GLN A 166 -18.84 15.29 -3.52
CA GLN A 166 -18.13 16.56 -3.51
C GLN A 166 -16.77 16.43 -4.16
N ALA A 167 -16.47 17.33 -5.08
CA ALA A 167 -15.15 17.47 -5.66
C ALA A 167 -14.18 18.07 -4.65
N ARG A 168 -13.00 17.45 -4.51
CA ARG A 168 -11.91 17.94 -3.65
C ARG A 168 -10.58 17.80 -4.37
N PRO A 169 -9.58 18.65 -4.08
CA PRO A 169 -8.25 18.51 -4.65
C PRO A 169 -7.68 17.10 -4.45
N LEU A 170 -7.07 16.52 -5.48
CA LEU A 170 -6.50 15.17 -5.42
C LEU A 170 -5.47 15.03 -4.29
N ARG A 171 -4.63 16.05 -4.07
CA ARG A 171 -3.69 16.11 -2.95
C ARG A 171 -4.34 16.03 -1.57
N GLU A 172 -5.60 16.44 -1.45
CA GLU A 172 -6.37 16.31 -0.20
C GLU A 172 -7.03 14.94 -0.11
N ILE A 173 -7.52 14.40 -1.22
CA ILE A 173 -8.11 13.05 -1.29
C ILE A 173 -7.09 12.00 -0.90
N PHE A 174 -5.87 12.07 -1.45
CA PHE A 174 -4.78 11.13 -1.21
C PHE A 174 -3.76 11.62 -0.17
N ALA A 175 -4.17 12.49 0.75
CA ALA A 175 -3.26 13.12 1.70
C ALA A 175 -2.51 12.11 2.58
N ALA A 176 -3.17 10.99 2.95
CA ALA A 176 -2.57 9.95 3.75
C ALA A 176 -1.43 9.24 2.99
N GLU A 177 -1.71 8.80 1.76
CA GLU A 177 -0.77 8.12 0.86
C GLU A 177 0.44 9.02 0.62
N LEU A 178 0.20 10.30 0.27
CA LEU A 178 1.26 11.28 0.04
C LEU A 178 2.13 11.52 1.28
N ALA A 179 1.54 11.57 2.48
CA ALA A 179 2.29 11.73 3.72
C ALA A 179 3.19 10.52 3.99
N TRP A 180 2.69 9.31 3.80
CA TRP A 180 3.47 8.09 3.97
C TRP A 180 4.60 7.97 2.96
N LEU A 181 4.30 8.19 1.67
CA LEU A 181 5.29 8.13 0.59
C LEU A 181 6.41 9.14 0.84
N ARG A 182 6.11 10.37 1.28
CA ARG A 182 7.14 11.34 1.68
C ARG A 182 8.03 10.81 2.81
N GLY A 183 7.44 10.13 3.78
CA GLY A 183 8.18 9.47 4.87
C GLY A 183 9.20 8.46 4.37
N LEU A 184 8.87 7.66 3.35
CA LEU A 184 9.77 6.66 2.76
C LEU A 184 11.03 7.27 2.11
N PHE A 185 10.90 8.44 1.46
CA PHE A 185 12.05 9.09 0.82
C PHE A 185 12.88 9.96 1.78
N GLN A 186 12.29 10.38 2.90
CA GLN A 186 12.99 11.14 3.94
C GLN A 186 13.70 10.23 4.95
N ALA A 187 13.05 9.13 5.34
CA ALA A 187 13.63 8.09 6.18
C ALA A 187 14.50 7.17 5.32
N GLY A 188 15.78 7.52 5.14
CA GLY A 188 16.78 6.46 4.93
C GLY A 188 17.62 6.28 6.18
N ASP A 189 16.93 6.27 7.32
CA ASP A 189 17.29 5.58 8.55
C ASP A 189 15.99 4.89 8.98
N GLU A 190 16.04 3.58 9.25
CA GLU A 190 14.87 2.75 9.52
C GLU A 190 13.92 3.34 10.58
N PRO A 191 12.59 3.21 10.42
CA PRO A 191 11.69 3.33 11.55
C PRO A 191 11.88 2.09 12.44
N SER A 192 12.68 2.23 13.50
CA SER A 192 12.71 1.23 14.58
C SER A 192 11.30 1.08 15.17
N PRO A 193 10.81 -0.15 15.41
CA PRO A 193 9.46 -0.42 15.93
C PRO A 193 9.18 0.21 17.31
N GLU A 194 10.20 0.75 18.00
CA GLU A 194 10.03 1.42 19.29
C GLU A 194 9.37 2.81 19.23
N ASN A 195 9.34 3.48 18.07
CA ASN A 195 8.77 4.83 17.98
C ASN A 195 7.24 4.88 17.75
N ALA A 196 6.58 3.73 17.65
CA ALA A 196 5.11 3.64 17.50
C ALA A 196 4.34 3.76 18.83
N SER A 197 5.03 3.82 19.98
CA SER A 197 4.40 3.72 21.31
C SER A 197 4.28 5.03 22.11
N ARG A 198 4.64 6.19 21.54
CA ARG A 198 4.49 7.49 22.24
C ARG A 198 3.31 8.28 21.71
N GLY A 199 2.12 7.75 21.95
CA GLY A 199 0.84 8.39 21.69
C GLY A 199 -0.17 8.09 22.80
N GLU A 200 0.22 8.26 24.05
CA GLU A 200 -0.70 8.20 25.19
C GLU A 200 -0.80 9.59 25.84
N ASP A 201 -1.91 10.27 25.55
CA ASP A 201 -2.74 10.92 26.57
C ASP A 201 -4.08 11.35 25.92
N ALA A 202 -4.95 10.37 25.71
CA ALA A 202 -6.37 10.61 25.50
C ALA A 202 -7.10 10.36 26.84
N PRO A 203 -7.90 11.32 27.34
CA PRO A 203 -8.55 11.17 28.64
C PRO A 203 -9.63 10.08 28.58
N GLN A 204 -9.54 9.11 29.49
CA GLN A 204 -10.50 8.02 29.62
C GLN A 204 -11.93 8.54 29.91
N PRO A 205 -12.97 7.98 29.27
CA PRO A 205 -14.35 8.31 29.59
C PRO A 205 -14.75 7.70 30.95
N ARG A 206 -15.24 8.54 31.86
CA ARG A 206 -15.82 8.09 33.13
C ARG A 206 -17.10 7.29 32.86
N GLY A 207 -17.06 5.99 33.17
CA GLY A 207 -18.23 5.12 33.17
C GLY A 207 -19.26 5.52 34.25
N PRO A 208 -20.54 5.11 34.11
CA PRO A 208 -21.61 5.55 34.97
C PRO A 208 -21.54 4.87 36.33
N SER A 209 -21.70 5.67 37.39
CA SER A 209 -21.79 5.22 38.79
C SER A 209 -23.06 4.40 38.98
N LEU A 210 -22.91 3.08 39.15
CA LEU A 210 -23.97 2.21 39.66
C LEU A 210 -24.01 2.32 41.18
N GLN A 211 -24.97 3.08 41.70
CA GLN A 211 -25.37 3.02 43.11
C GLN A 211 -26.52 2.02 43.25
N SER A 212 -26.36 1.05 44.16
CA SER A 212 -27.42 0.44 44.97
C SER A 212 -26.80 -0.52 46.00
N PRO A 213 -27.45 -0.81 47.14
CA PRO A 213 -28.62 -0.16 47.74
C PRO A 213 -28.29 0.74 48.93
#